data_AF-D8IFM2-F1
#
_entry.id   AF-D8IFM2-F1
#
_cell.length_a   1.000
_cell.length_b   1.000
_cell.length_c   1.000
_cell.angle_alpha   90.00
_cell.angle_beta   90.00
_cell.angle_gamma   90.00
#
_symmetry.space_group_name_H-M   'P 1'
#
loop_
_entity.id
_entity.type
_entity.pdbx_description
1 polymer ?
#
loop_
_entity_poly.entity_id
_entity_poly.type
_entity_poly.pdbx_seq_one_letter_code
_entity_poly.pdbx_strand_id
1 'polypeptide(L)'
;MKHLIILALSIFIISCGGNTETNNKTEPATLTIDFKAIFGDKANDDNTIMENSYLKVTGSYGDIDAKVDAVTGASTPTGATKSWDSYRYQNKQFANNKIERGLGFFVLYGVSPSKTYNFDGMTGTGISQKTLDGTNGPKVTGTGVTKDETGVITIRYAHAGGPTVYPWAYELKSDTNGIFKIGYGLENNKMSKLQISNDIDFANIEMVTDKAKDGVAYWQGDLQGTFENDTLTLKGTLKEVK
;
A
#
# COMPACT_ATOMS: atom_id res chain seq x y z
N MET A 1 44.09 40.33 47.93
CA MET A 1 43.91 38.96 47.39
C MET A 1 42.75 38.99 46.41
N LYS A 2 43.02 38.89 45.11
CA LYS A 2 42.01 38.81 44.05
C LYS A 2 41.81 37.31 43.75
N HIS A 3 40.63 36.78 44.03
CA HIS A 3 40.30 35.40 43.65
C HIS A 3 39.83 35.38 42.19
N LEU A 4 40.61 34.68 41.37
CA LEU A 4 40.32 34.37 39.98
C LEU A 4 39.37 33.15 39.97
N ILE A 5 38.10 33.35 39.60
CA ILE A 5 37.16 32.25 39.36
C ILE A 5 37.40 31.76 37.93
N ILE A 6 38.02 30.59 37.79
CA ILE A 6 38.14 29.89 36.52
C ILE A 6 36.84 29.10 36.31
N LEU A 7 36.00 29.56 35.39
CA LEU A 7 34.86 28.80 34.91
C LEU A 7 35.37 27.74 33.92
N ALA A 8 35.51 26.49 34.36
CA ALA A 8 35.80 25.37 33.47
C ALA A 8 34.53 25.04 32.67
N LEU A 9 34.49 25.47 31.40
CA LEU A 9 33.43 25.11 30.47
C LEU A 9 33.66 23.67 30.01
N SER A 10 33.08 22.70 30.72
CA SER A 10 33.07 21.30 30.31
C SER A 10 32.10 21.12 29.14
N ILE A 11 32.63 21.17 27.92
CA ILE A 11 31.90 20.81 26.70
C ILE A 11 31.71 19.29 26.71
N PHE A 12 30.48 18.85 27.02
CA PHE A 12 30.04 17.48 26.79
C PHE A 12 29.97 17.26 25.28
N ILE A 13 30.99 16.61 24.70
CA ILE A 13 30.93 16.09 23.33
C ILE A 13 30.11 14.80 23.39
N ILE A 14 28.78 14.93 23.33
CA ILE A 14 27.91 13.78 23.10
C ILE A 14 28.11 13.36 21.65
N SER A 15 28.68 12.15 21.51
CA SER A 15 28.64 11.26 20.35
C SER A 15 27.73 11.71 19.21
N CYS A 16 28.33 12.03 18.06
CA CYS A 16 27.67 11.91 16.77
C CYS A 16 28.40 10.83 15.96
N GLY A 17 28.46 9.62 16.52
CA GLY A 17 28.77 8.40 15.77
C GLY A 17 27.54 7.96 14.98
N GLY A 18 27.07 8.81 14.06
CA GLY A 18 26.15 8.39 13.01
C GLY A 18 26.99 8.00 11.81
N ASN A 19 27.23 6.71 11.61
CA ASN A 19 27.57 6.21 10.28
C ASN A 19 26.37 6.52 9.39
N THR A 20 26.35 7.70 8.77
CA THR A 20 25.66 7.88 7.50
C THR A 20 26.49 7.10 6.49
N GLU A 21 26.21 5.80 6.38
CA GLU A 21 26.43 5.10 5.12
C GLU A 21 25.58 5.82 4.08
N THR A 22 26.20 6.79 3.41
CA THR A 22 25.71 7.28 2.13
C THR A 22 25.85 6.08 1.19
N ASN A 23 24.82 5.24 1.17
CA ASN A 23 24.70 4.15 0.22
C ASN A 23 24.60 4.79 -1.16
N ASN A 24 25.77 5.03 -1.78
CA ASN A 24 25.90 5.23 -3.22
C ASN A 24 25.55 3.88 -3.88
N LYS A 25 24.29 3.46 -3.78
CA LYS A 25 23.78 2.36 -4.60
C LYS A 25 23.75 2.87 -6.03
N THR A 26 24.76 2.45 -6.80
CA THR A 26 24.89 2.75 -8.23
C THR A 26 23.84 1.99 -9.07
N GLU A 27 23.26 0.94 -8.49
CA GLU A 27 22.18 0.15 -9.09
C GLU A 27 20.80 0.67 -8.62
N PRO A 28 19.80 0.76 -9.52
CA PRO A 28 18.46 1.16 -9.14
C PRO A 28 17.90 0.21 -8.08
N ALA A 29 17.25 0.78 -7.06
CA ALA A 29 16.65 0.00 -5.99
C ALA A 29 15.61 -0.98 -6.57
N THR A 30 15.48 -2.14 -5.94
CA THR A 30 14.51 -3.17 -6.34
C THR A 30 13.54 -3.50 -5.22
N LEU A 31 12.36 -3.95 -5.62
CA LEU A 31 11.26 -4.36 -4.76
C LEU A 31 10.59 -5.59 -5.38
N THR A 32 10.82 -6.76 -4.80
CA THR A 32 10.13 -8.00 -5.18
C THR A 32 8.88 -8.15 -4.34
N ILE A 33 7.74 -8.37 -4.99
CA ILE A 33 6.43 -8.56 -4.37
C ILE A 33 6.03 -10.03 -4.58
N ASP A 34 5.63 -10.70 -3.50
CA ASP A 34 4.89 -11.95 -3.52
C ASP A 34 3.70 -11.80 -2.58
N PHE A 35 2.53 -11.62 -3.17
CA PHE A 35 1.28 -11.30 -2.48
C PHE A 35 0.23 -12.34 -2.79
N LYS A 36 -0.56 -12.70 -1.77
CA LYS A 36 -1.75 -13.52 -1.87
C LYS A 36 -2.81 -12.97 -0.93
N ALA A 37 -4.03 -12.83 -1.42
CA ALA A 37 -5.20 -12.43 -0.65
C ALA A 37 -6.45 -13.20 -1.08
N ILE A 38 -7.33 -13.47 -0.13
CA ILE A 38 -8.61 -14.15 -0.34
C ILE A 38 -9.73 -13.12 -0.20
N PHE A 39 -10.67 -13.12 -1.14
CA PHE A 39 -11.83 -12.23 -1.23
C PHE A 39 -13.14 -13.04 -1.15
N GLY A 40 -14.29 -12.36 -1.28
CA GLY A 40 -15.60 -12.99 -1.37
C GLY A 40 -16.06 -13.68 -0.08
N ASP A 41 -16.97 -14.64 -0.20
CA ASP A 41 -17.53 -15.36 0.95
C ASP A 41 -16.46 -16.19 1.70
N LYS A 42 -15.42 -16.64 0.98
CA LYS A 42 -14.25 -17.31 1.57
C LYS A 42 -13.43 -16.39 2.46
N ALA A 43 -13.53 -15.07 2.27
CA ALA A 43 -12.93 -14.09 3.16
C ALA A 43 -13.72 -13.92 4.48
N ASN A 44 -14.79 -14.69 4.72
CA ASN A 44 -15.58 -14.68 5.96
C ASN A 44 -15.68 -16.04 6.70
N ASP A 45 -15.11 -17.13 6.17
CA ASP A 45 -15.05 -18.46 6.84
C ASP A 45 -13.82 -18.63 7.75
N ASP A 46 -14.01 -18.55 9.06
CA ASP A 46 -12.91 -18.55 10.05
C ASP A 46 -11.96 -19.76 9.96
N ASN A 47 -12.33 -20.84 9.25
CA ASN A 47 -11.48 -22.00 8.97
C ASN A 47 -10.58 -21.86 7.70
N THR A 48 -10.82 -20.88 6.82
CA THR A 48 -10.10 -20.70 5.54
C THR A 48 -9.47 -19.31 5.31
N ILE A 49 -9.92 -18.24 5.99
CA ILE A 49 -9.64 -16.84 5.58
C ILE A 49 -8.16 -16.43 5.62
N MET A 50 -7.32 -16.90 6.55
CA MET A 50 -6.19 -16.05 6.99
C MET A 50 -4.81 -16.68 7.09
N GLU A 51 -4.67 -17.99 7.24
CA GLU A 51 -3.34 -18.64 7.14
C GLU A 51 -2.71 -18.53 5.74
N ASN A 52 -3.55 -18.26 4.73
CA ASN A 52 -3.18 -18.29 3.33
C ASN A 52 -2.89 -16.90 2.73
N SER A 53 -3.33 -15.82 3.37
CA SER A 53 -3.09 -14.46 2.89
C SER A 53 -1.76 -13.97 3.41
N TYR A 54 -0.89 -13.51 2.52
CA TYR A 54 0.44 -13.07 2.87
C TYR A 54 0.93 -11.97 1.92
N LEU A 55 1.82 -11.13 2.43
CA LEU A 55 2.61 -10.19 1.68
C LEU A 55 4.07 -10.40 2.06
N LYS A 56 4.84 -10.86 1.09
CA LYS A 56 6.28 -10.88 1.16
C LYS A 56 6.82 -9.82 0.23
N VAL A 57 7.62 -8.92 0.78
CA VAL A 57 8.36 -7.93 0.04
C VAL A 57 9.82 -8.10 0.39
N THR A 58 10.67 -8.23 -0.62
CA THR A 58 12.12 -8.20 -0.41
C THR A 58 12.73 -7.12 -1.28
N GLY A 59 13.75 -6.41 -0.80
CA GLY A 59 14.28 -5.32 -1.59
C GLY A 59 15.28 -4.40 -0.90
N SER A 60 15.67 -3.38 -1.66
CA SER A 60 16.74 -2.47 -1.28
C SER A 60 16.44 -1.59 -0.06
N TYR A 61 15.18 -1.50 0.35
CA TYR A 61 14.68 -0.70 1.47
C TYR A 61 14.27 -1.54 2.69
N GLY A 62 14.61 -2.83 2.70
CA GLY A 62 14.28 -3.79 3.75
C GLY A 62 13.13 -4.71 3.37
N ASP A 63 13.00 -5.78 4.14
CA ASP A 63 12.05 -6.84 3.86
C ASP A 63 10.75 -6.66 4.67
N ILE A 64 9.65 -7.14 4.11
CA ILE A 64 8.36 -7.33 4.78
C ILE A 64 8.02 -8.81 4.65
N ASP A 65 7.77 -9.50 5.76
CA ASP A 65 7.11 -10.81 5.78
C ASP A 65 5.85 -10.66 6.64
N ALA A 66 4.74 -10.38 5.97
CA ALA A 66 3.44 -10.18 6.55
C ALA A 66 2.56 -11.39 6.25
N LYS A 67 1.97 -11.96 7.29
CA LYS A 67 0.98 -13.03 7.20
C LYS A 67 -0.08 -12.73 8.24
N VAL A 68 -1.31 -13.15 7.98
CA VAL A 68 -2.30 -13.04 9.05
C VAL A 68 -2.02 -14.09 10.10
N ASP A 69 -2.01 -13.66 11.36
CA ASP A 69 -1.93 -14.56 12.49
C ASP A 69 -3.25 -15.32 12.63
N ALA A 70 -3.17 -16.65 12.51
CA ALA A 70 -4.31 -17.55 12.54
C ALA A 70 -5.01 -17.63 13.91
N VAL A 71 -4.28 -17.32 14.99
CA VAL A 71 -4.76 -17.48 16.37
C VAL A 71 -5.51 -16.23 16.83
N THR A 72 -5.00 -15.06 16.44
CA THR A 72 -5.51 -13.75 16.88
C THR A 72 -6.39 -13.10 15.83
N GLY A 73 -6.35 -13.58 14.58
CA GLY A 73 -7.02 -12.95 13.48
C GLY A 73 -6.57 -11.50 13.26
N ALA A 74 -5.34 -11.15 13.65
CA ALA A 74 -4.78 -9.83 13.45
C ALA A 74 -3.90 -9.82 12.19
N SER A 75 -4.19 -8.93 11.25
CA SER A 75 -3.18 -8.53 10.27
C SER A 75 -2.17 -7.64 10.93
N THR A 76 -1.07 -8.24 11.33
CA THR A 76 0.13 -7.49 11.58
C THR A 76 1.18 -7.95 10.57
N PRO A 77 2.08 -7.04 10.20
CA PRO A 77 3.15 -6.79 11.13
C PRO A 77 3.11 -5.40 11.72
N THR A 78 3.42 -5.35 13.01
CA THR A 78 4.21 -4.28 13.60
C THR A 78 5.45 -4.05 12.72
N GLY A 79 5.42 -3.04 11.84
CA GLY A 79 6.57 -2.69 10.99
C GLY A 79 6.40 -2.80 9.47
N ALA A 80 5.35 -3.43 8.92
CA ALA A 80 5.15 -3.45 7.46
C ALA A 80 4.77 -2.08 6.90
N THR A 81 3.93 -1.36 7.64
CA THR A 81 3.77 0.09 7.45
C THR A 81 5.13 0.74 7.50
N LYS A 82 5.98 0.50 8.51
CA LYS A 82 7.31 1.12 8.58
C LYS A 82 8.23 0.83 7.39
N SER A 83 8.26 -0.35 6.77
CA SER A 83 9.15 -0.62 5.62
C SER A 83 8.64 0.06 4.34
N TRP A 84 7.34 -0.06 4.03
CA TRP A 84 6.72 0.66 2.92
C TRP A 84 6.72 2.18 3.16
N ASP A 85 6.53 2.59 4.40
CA ASP A 85 6.57 3.97 4.85
C ASP A 85 7.98 4.51 4.95
N SER A 86 9.02 3.69 5.18
CA SER A 86 10.41 4.17 5.21
C SER A 86 10.81 4.68 3.84
N TYR A 87 10.42 3.98 2.76
CA TYR A 87 10.53 4.48 1.39
C TYR A 87 9.81 5.84 1.20
N ARG A 88 8.61 6.00 1.77
CA ARG A 88 7.79 7.22 1.65
C ARG A 88 8.29 8.39 2.51
N TYR A 89 8.72 8.12 3.73
CA TYR A 89 9.15 9.09 4.74
C TYR A 89 10.57 9.57 4.49
N GLN A 90 11.48 8.70 4.02
CA GLN A 90 12.82 9.13 3.62
C GLN A 90 12.77 10.16 2.48
N ASN A 91 11.76 10.09 1.61
CA ASN A 91 11.64 10.98 0.45
C ASN A 91 10.64 12.15 0.62
N LYS A 92 9.93 12.27 1.76
CA LYS A 92 8.87 13.28 2.00
C LYS A 92 7.75 13.31 0.95
N GLN A 93 7.40 12.18 0.32
CA GLN A 93 6.53 12.13 -0.87
C GLN A 93 5.04 11.80 -0.60
N PHE A 94 4.54 12.11 0.59
CA PHE A 94 3.19 11.69 1.05
C PHE A 94 2.01 12.19 0.19
N ALA A 95 2.19 13.31 -0.52
CA ALA A 95 1.16 13.94 -1.35
C ALA A 95 1.33 13.68 -2.87
N ASN A 96 2.53 13.31 -3.31
CA ASN A 96 2.91 13.31 -4.72
C ASN A 96 2.83 11.92 -5.38
N ASN A 97 2.90 10.82 -4.61
CA ASN A 97 2.88 9.45 -5.15
C ASN A 97 1.59 8.72 -4.77
N LYS A 98 0.46 9.15 -5.33
CA LYS A 98 -0.86 8.62 -4.92
C LYS A 98 -1.11 7.19 -5.41
N ILE A 99 -0.60 6.80 -6.57
CA ILE A 99 -0.68 5.41 -7.06
C ILE A 99 0.14 4.41 -6.22
N GLU A 100 1.42 4.68 -5.95
CA GLU A 100 2.25 3.77 -5.14
C GLU A 100 1.73 3.67 -3.71
N ARG A 101 1.17 4.79 -3.24
CA ARG A 101 0.41 4.83 -2.01
C ARG A 101 -0.81 3.92 -2.10
N GLY A 102 -1.59 4.00 -3.18
CA GLY A 102 -2.72 3.12 -3.46
C GLY A 102 -2.32 1.65 -3.47
N LEU A 103 -1.42 1.24 -4.37
CA LEU A 103 -0.99 -0.16 -4.52
C LEU A 103 -0.39 -0.70 -3.22
N GLY A 104 0.46 0.10 -2.56
CA GLY A 104 1.03 -0.24 -1.27
C GLY A 104 -0.02 -0.48 -0.20
N PHE A 105 -1.01 0.40 -0.11
CA PHE A 105 -2.13 0.19 0.80
C PHE A 105 -2.97 -1.02 0.41
N PHE A 106 -3.24 -1.22 -0.88
CA PHE A 106 -3.96 -2.39 -1.35
C PHE A 106 -3.24 -3.69 -0.95
N VAL A 107 -1.92 -3.81 -1.10
CA VAL A 107 -1.23 -5.06 -0.72
C VAL A 107 -1.06 -5.21 0.79
N LEU A 108 -0.90 -4.11 1.54
CA LEU A 108 -0.77 -4.12 3.00
C LEU A 108 -2.10 -4.43 3.69
N TYR A 109 -3.16 -3.74 3.29
CA TYR A 109 -4.49 -3.96 3.84
C TYR A 109 -5.22 -5.10 3.14
N GLY A 110 -4.80 -5.46 1.93
CA GLY A 110 -5.16 -6.65 1.13
C GLY A 110 -5.00 -7.98 1.87
N VAL A 111 -4.15 -8.02 2.87
CA VAL A 111 -3.94 -9.19 3.72
C VAL A 111 -4.60 -9.00 5.09
N SER A 112 -5.48 -8.02 5.26
CA SER A 112 -6.17 -7.75 6.52
C SER A 112 -7.47 -8.54 6.65
N PRO A 113 -7.82 -9.01 7.87
CA PRO A 113 -9.11 -9.63 8.12
C PRO A 113 -10.23 -8.67 7.72
N SER A 114 -11.05 -9.08 6.77
CA SER A 114 -12.21 -8.32 6.27
C SER A 114 -13.13 -7.86 7.41
N LYS A 115 -13.36 -8.73 8.41
CA LYS A 115 -14.19 -8.47 9.60
C LYS A 115 -13.61 -7.40 10.54
N THR A 116 -12.28 -7.25 10.56
CA THR A 116 -11.55 -6.35 11.48
C THR A 116 -11.24 -5.01 10.81
N TYR A 117 -10.97 -5.05 9.51
CA TYR A 117 -10.66 -3.88 8.69
C TYR A 117 -11.61 -3.86 7.49
N ASN A 118 -12.75 -3.16 7.63
CA ASN A 118 -13.71 -2.87 6.53
C ASN A 118 -13.15 -1.91 5.46
N PHE A 119 -11.84 -1.87 5.32
CA PHE A 119 -11.12 -0.89 4.57
C PHE A 119 -10.67 -1.47 3.23
N ASP A 120 -10.65 -0.64 2.20
CA ASP A 120 -10.15 -0.98 0.86
C ASP A 120 -10.99 -2.00 0.07
N GLY A 121 -12.26 -2.22 0.43
CA GLY A 121 -13.17 -3.07 -0.37
C GLY A 121 -12.82 -4.57 -0.33
N MET A 122 -12.06 -4.97 0.70
CA MET A 122 -11.68 -6.35 1.00
C MET A 122 -12.81 -7.23 1.52
N THR A 123 -13.91 -6.60 1.90
CA THR A 123 -15.12 -7.29 2.28
C THR A 123 -15.73 -7.88 1.00
N GLY A 124 -16.07 -9.17 1.03
CA GLY A 124 -16.79 -9.83 -0.08
C GLY A 124 -18.12 -9.14 -0.47
N THR A 125 -18.54 -8.11 0.28
CA THR A 125 -19.70 -7.27 0.01
C THR A 125 -19.46 -6.26 -1.11
N GLY A 126 -18.21 -6.02 -1.55
CA GLY A 126 -17.87 -5.04 -2.58
C GLY A 126 -18.06 -3.58 -2.14
N ILE A 127 -17.95 -3.33 -0.83
CA ILE A 127 -18.16 -2.02 -0.21
C ILE A 127 -16.94 -1.64 0.62
N SER A 128 -16.34 -0.47 0.36
CA SER A 128 -15.31 0.12 1.22
C SER A 128 -15.90 1.22 2.10
N GLN A 129 -15.61 1.20 3.40
CA GLN A 129 -15.95 2.28 4.32
C GLN A 129 -14.99 2.33 5.51
N LYS A 130 -14.29 3.46 5.70
CA LYS A 130 -13.47 3.67 6.90
C LYS A 130 -14.32 4.11 8.08
N THR A 131 -14.01 3.59 9.26
CA THR A 131 -14.45 4.17 10.53
C THR A 131 -13.23 4.67 11.28
N LEU A 132 -13.28 5.90 11.80
CA LEU A 132 -12.24 6.49 12.64
C LEU A 132 -12.90 7.20 13.82
N ASP A 133 -12.50 6.84 15.04
CA ASP A 133 -13.01 7.44 16.28
C ASP A 133 -14.55 7.49 16.35
N GLY A 134 -15.20 6.40 15.93
CA GLY A 134 -16.67 6.29 15.90
C GLY A 134 -17.34 7.04 14.73
N THR A 135 -16.58 7.72 13.88
CA THR A 135 -17.08 8.40 12.68
C THR A 135 -16.91 7.55 11.45
N ASN A 136 -18.00 7.31 10.72
CA ASN A 136 -17.99 6.60 9.46
C ASN A 136 -17.70 7.57 8.29
N GLY A 137 -16.78 7.19 7.42
CA GLY A 137 -16.57 7.84 6.12
C GLY A 137 -17.65 7.45 5.11
N PRO A 138 -17.54 7.95 3.86
CA PRO A 138 -18.45 7.58 2.80
C PRO A 138 -18.29 6.11 2.41
N LYS A 139 -19.40 5.48 2.02
CA LYS A 139 -19.43 4.15 1.43
C LYS A 139 -19.10 4.22 -0.06
N VAL A 140 -18.14 3.42 -0.49
CA VAL A 140 -17.85 3.22 -1.91
C VAL A 140 -18.31 1.82 -2.31
N THR A 141 -19.41 1.71 -3.06
CA THR A 141 -19.91 0.44 -3.60
C THR A 141 -19.20 0.08 -4.91
N GLY A 142 -19.20 -1.19 -5.32
CA GLY A 142 -18.54 -1.63 -6.55
C GLY A 142 -17.01 -1.75 -6.44
N THR A 143 -16.50 -1.87 -5.20
CA THR A 143 -15.09 -2.21 -4.91
C THR A 143 -14.87 -3.72 -4.91
N GLY A 144 -13.62 -4.17 -4.93
CA GLY A 144 -13.24 -5.59 -4.92
C GLY A 144 -12.37 -5.99 -6.11
N VAL A 145 -12.17 -7.31 -6.27
CA VAL A 145 -11.40 -7.90 -7.36
C VAL A 145 -12.35 -8.70 -8.26
N THR A 146 -12.25 -8.48 -9.57
CA THR A 146 -13.04 -9.19 -10.57
C THR A 146 -12.12 -9.66 -11.70
N LYS A 147 -12.53 -10.72 -12.40
CA LYS A 147 -11.89 -11.18 -13.64
C LYS A 147 -12.98 -11.34 -14.70
N ASP A 148 -12.81 -10.70 -15.85
CA ASP A 148 -13.76 -10.81 -16.94
C ASP A 148 -13.51 -12.03 -17.83
N GLU A 149 -14.41 -12.27 -18.79
CA GLU A 149 -14.35 -13.40 -19.73
C GLU A 149 -13.10 -13.37 -20.63
N THR A 150 -12.49 -12.19 -20.80
CA THR A 150 -11.26 -12.02 -21.59
C THR A 150 -10.00 -12.29 -20.77
N GLY A 151 -10.15 -12.56 -19.47
CA GLY A 151 -9.06 -12.83 -18.54
C GLY A 151 -8.49 -11.60 -17.87
N VAL A 152 -9.02 -10.40 -18.13
CA VAL A 152 -8.57 -9.16 -17.49
C VAL A 152 -9.04 -9.13 -16.04
N ILE A 153 -8.08 -8.95 -15.13
CA ILE A 153 -8.32 -8.80 -13.70
C ILE A 153 -8.42 -7.30 -13.40
N THR A 154 -9.52 -6.88 -12.78
CA THR A 154 -9.74 -5.51 -12.31
C THR A 154 -9.78 -5.49 -10.79
N ILE A 155 -8.93 -4.67 -10.19
CA ILE A 155 -8.85 -4.42 -8.75
C ILE A 155 -9.36 -3.00 -8.50
N ARG A 156 -10.41 -2.87 -7.67
CA ARG A 156 -10.99 -1.59 -7.25
C ARG A 156 -10.99 -1.48 -5.74
N TYR A 157 -10.45 -0.40 -5.21
CA TYR A 157 -10.40 -0.16 -3.77
C TYR A 157 -10.49 1.33 -3.46
N ALA A 158 -10.87 1.65 -2.23
CA ALA A 158 -10.94 3.03 -1.76
C ALA A 158 -10.28 3.16 -0.40
N HIS A 159 -9.26 4.02 -0.34
CA HIS A 159 -8.35 4.16 0.80
C HIS A 159 -8.26 5.61 1.28
N ALA A 160 -8.54 5.83 2.56
CA ALA A 160 -8.35 7.09 3.27
C ALA A 160 -7.11 7.01 4.19
N GLY A 161 -5.91 7.21 3.63
CA GLY A 161 -4.69 7.08 4.43
C GLY A 161 -4.54 8.25 5.41
N GLY A 162 -4.06 7.98 6.63
CA GLY A 162 -3.86 9.00 7.68
C GLY A 162 -5.11 9.24 8.55
N PRO A 163 -5.24 10.42 9.19
CA PRO A 163 -6.26 10.71 10.21
C PRO A 163 -7.63 11.13 9.63
N THR A 164 -7.91 10.81 8.36
CA THR A 164 -9.17 11.17 7.69
C THR A 164 -9.98 9.92 7.35
N VAL A 165 -11.30 10.10 7.23
CA VAL A 165 -12.25 9.08 6.77
C VAL A 165 -12.56 9.18 5.27
N TYR A 166 -12.17 10.26 4.60
CA TYR A 166 -12.47 10.50 3.19
C TYR A 166 -11.43 9.84 2.27
N PRO A 167 -11.82 8.79 1.50
CA PRO A 167 -10.88 8.03 0.70
C PRO A 167 -10.61 8.67 -0.66
N TRP A 168 -9.50 8.26 -1.26
CA TRP A 168 -9.34 8.26 -2.71
C TRP A 168 -9.72 6.87 -3.23
N ALA A 169 -10.32 6.80 -4.42
CA ALA A 169 -10.59 5.53 -5.08
C ALA A 169 -9.49 5.19 -6.08
N TYR A 170 -9.23 3.91 -6.30
CA TYR A 170 -8.15 3.40 -7.13
C TYR A 170 -8.63 2.22 -7.96
N GLU A 171 -8.27 2.20 -9.24
CA GLU A 171 -8.52 1.09 -10.16
C GLU A 171 -7.19 0.63 -10.77
N LEU A 172 -6.90 -0.65 -10.67
CA LEU A 172 -5.76 -1.28 -11.31
C LEU A 172 -6.26 -2.45 -12.18
N LYS A 173 -5.84 -2.47 -13.44
CA LYS A 173 -6.22 -3.49 -14.43
C LYS A 173 -5.00 -4.23 -14.95
N SER A 174 -5.16 -5.54 -15.12
CA SER A 174 -4.20 -6.35 -15.86
C SER A 174 -4.47 -6.27 -17.37
N ASP A 175 -3.55 -6.79 -18.17
CA ASP A 175 -3.86 -7.24 -19.52
C ASP A 175 -4.58 -8.61 -19.53
N THR A 176 -4.86 -9.14 -20.72
CA THR A 176 -5.53 -10.44 -20.90
C THR A 176 -4.69 -11.63 -20.45
N ASN A 177 -3.39 -11.44 -20.18
CA ASN A 177 -2.49 -12.47 -19.64
C ASN A 177 -2.36 -12.35 -18.11
N GLY A 178 -3.13 -11.47 -17.48
CA GLY A 178 -3.05 -11.22 -16.04
C GLY A 178 -1.85 -10.36 -15.64
N ILE A 179 -1.17 -9.68 -16.56
CA ILE A 179 -0.03 -8.82 -16.23
C ILE A 179 -0.50 -7.41 -15.85
N PHE A 180 -0.21 -7.00 -14.62
CA PHE A 180 -0.38 -5.65 -14.14
C PHE A 180 0.87 -4.83 -14.40
N LYS A 181 0.78 -3.87 -15.31
CA LYS A 181 1.86 -2.92 -15.56
C LYS A 181 1.85 -1.84 -14.49
N ILE A 182 2.95 -1.73 -13.76
CA ILE A 182 3.17 -0.73 -12.72
C ILE A 182 4.18 0.28 -13.25
N GLY A 183 3.83 1.56 -13.18
CA GLY A 183 4.65 2.63 -13.69
C GLY A 183 3.86 3.93 -13.82
N TYR A 184 4.56 4.97 -14.23
CA TYR A 184 4.02 6.31 -14.36
C TYR A 184 3.15 6.49 -15.61
N GLY A 185 2.01 7.16 -15.48
CA GLY A 185 1.19 7.56 -16.62
C GLY A 185 0.50 6.43 -17.37
N LEU A 186 0.40 5.23 -16.78
CA LEU A 186 -0.19 4.08 -17.42
C LEU A 186 -1.72 4.05 -17.26
N GLU A 187 -2.44 3.91 -18.36
CA GLU A 187 -3.92 3.91 -18.37
C GLU A 187 -4.56 2.76 -17.60
N ASN A 188 -3.81 1.68 -17.34
CA ASN A 188 -4.30 0.56 -16.55
C ASN A 188 -4.26 0.83 -15.03
N ASN A 189 -3.80 2.01 -14.61
CA ASN A 189 -3.74 2.40 -13.21
C ASN A 189 -4.32 3.82 -13.01
N LYS A 190 -5.49 3.88 -12.39
CA LYS A 190 -6.28 5.11 -12.25
C LYS A 190 -6.58 5.40 -10.80
N MET A 191 -6.78 6.68 -10.50
CA MET A 191 -7.27 7.15 -9.22
C MET A 191 -8.44 8.11 -9.38
N SER A 192 -9.27 8.27 -8.37
CA SER A 192 -10.36 9.25 -8.39
C SER A 192 -9.78 10.66 -8.53
N LYS A 193 -10.42 11.49 -9.35
CA LYS A 193 -9.99 12.89 -9.55
C LYS A 193 -10.08 13.72 -8.27
N LEU A 194 -11.04 13.40 -7.41
CA LEU A 194 -11.29 14.05 -6.14
C LEU A 194 -11.38 13.02 -5.02
N GLN A 195 -11.20 13.48 -3.77
CA GLN A 195 -11.56 12.69 -2.61
C GLN A 195 -13.05 12.42 -2.60
N ILE A 196 -13.42 11.23 -2.16
CA ILE A 196 -14.81 10.84 -2.00
C ILE A 196 -15.30 11.43 -0.68
N SER A 197 -16.32 12.28 -0.74
CA SER A 197 -16.94 12.93 0.43
C SER A 197 -18.34 12.43 0.74
N ASN A 198 -18.97 11.70 -0.18
CA ASN A 198 -20.33 11.18 -0.07
C ASN A 198 -20.36 9.72 -0.51
N ASP A 199 -21.39 8.98 -0.08
CA ASP A 199 -21.63 7.62 -0.58
C ASP A 199 -21.74 7.64 -2.11
N ILE A 200 -21.05 6.71 -2.77
CA ILE A 200 -20.93 6.68 -4.23
C ILE A 200 -20.70 5.25 -4.74
N ASP A 201 -21.21 4.98 -5.94
CA ASP A 201 -20.83 3.79 -6.69
C ASP A 201 -19.55 4.02 -7.49
N PHE A 202 -18.63 3.05 -7.45
CA PHE A 202 -17.35 3.13 -8.16
C PHE A 202 -17.52 3.47 -9.65
N ALA A 203 -18.58 2.96 -10.30
CA ALA A 203 -18.86 3.24 -11.70
C ALA A 203 -19.14 4.73 -11.99
N ASN A 204 -19.55 5.50 -10.98
CA ASN A 204 -19.85 6.93 -11.08
C ASN A 204 -18.67 7.83 -10.66
N ILE A 205 -17.52 7.24 -10.29
CA ILE A 205 -16.34 8.00 -9.91
C ILE A 205 -15.59 8.44 -11.17
N GLU A 206 -15.32 9.75 -11.30
CA GLU A 206 -14.43 10.24 -12.34
C GLU A 206 -12.98 9.79 -12.05
N MET A 207 -12.49 8.83 -12.83
CA MET A 207 -11.15 8.25 -12.69
C MET A 207 -10.17 8.90 -13.67
N VAL A 208 -8.99 9.26 -13.17
CA VAL A 208 -7.90 9.85 -13.95
C VAL A 208 -6.64 8.99 -13.81
N THR A 209 -5.87 8.91 -14.89
CA THR A 209 -4.52 8.35 -14.86
C THR A 209 -3.63 9.25 -14.01
N ASP A 210 -2.94 8.69 -13.01
CA ASP A 210 -1.99 9.48 -12.22
C ASP A 210 -0.77 9.82 -13.08
N LYS A 211 -0.56 11.11 -13.26
CA LYS A 211 0.51 11.70 -14.06
C LYS A 211 1.35 12.66 -13.22
N ALA A 212 1.39 12.56 -11.90
CA ALA A 212 2.19 13.48 -11.09
C ALA A 212 3.61 12.96 -10.75
N LYS A 213 4.58 12.92 -11.69
CA LYS A 213 5.99 12.54 -11.36
C LYS A 213 7.07 13.15 -12.27
N ASP A 214 7.19 14.47 -12.28
CA ASP A 214 8.44 15.10 -12.75
C ASP A 214 9.45 15.17 -11.58
N GLY A 215 10.63 14.57 -11.77
CA GLY A 215 11.74 14.65 -10.81
C GLY A 215 11.57 13.81 -9.53
N VAL A 216 10.62 12.88 -9.50
CA VAL A 216 10.29 12.04 -8.35
C VAL A 216 10.47 10.56 -8.70
N ALA A 217 11.29 9.87 -7.91
CA ALA A 217 11.52 8.44 -8.08
C ALA A 217 10.22 7.62 -7.93
N TYR A 218 10.13 6.51 -8.68
CA TYR A 218 8.96 5.64 -8.69
C TYR A 218 9.27 4.19 -9.00
N TRP A 219 8.38 3.29 -8.57
CA TRP A 219 8.44 1.87 -8.88
C TRP A 219 7.86 1.58 -10.26
N GLN A 220 8.63 0.90 -11.09
CA GLN A 220 8.23 0.45 -12.42
C GLN A 220 8.49 -1.05 -12.59
N GLY A 221 7.55 -1.76 -13.21
CA GLY A 221 7.70 -3.17 -13.56
C GLY A 221 6.37 -3.84 -13.85
N ASP A 222 6.43 -5.14 -14.12
CA ASP A 222 5.26 -5.97 -14.37
C ASP A 222 5.02 -6.88 -13.15
N LEU A 223 3.77 -6.96 -12.69
CA LEU A 223 3.32 -7.93 -11.69
C LEU A 223 2.42 -8.96 -12.38
N GLN A 224 2.79 -10.22 -12.34
CA GLN A 224 1.94 -11.32 -12.75
C GLN A 224 0.82 -11.50 -11.71
N GLY A 225 -0.41 -11.36 -12.16
CA GLY A 225 -1.60 -11.61 -11.38
C GLY A 225 -2.31 -12.91 -11.76
N THR A 226 -2.96 -13.53 -10.79
CA THR A 226 -4.00 -14.54 -11.01
C THR A 226 -5.17 -14.27 -10.09
N PHE A 227 -6.39 -14.47 -10.56
CA PHE A 227 -7.59 -14.40 -9.72
C PHE A 227 -8.46 -15.63 -10.00
N GLU A 228 -8.41 -16.59 -9.09
CA GLU A 228 -9.09 -17.88 -9.22
C GLU A 228 -9.68 -18.25 -7.86
N ASN A 229 -10.92 -18.74 -7.85
CA ASN A 229 -11.56 -19.21 -6.62
C ASN A 229 -11.53 -18.17 -5.48
N ASP A 230 -11.76 -16.91 -5.81
CA ASP A 230 -11.69 -15.73 -4.94
C ASP A 230 -10.30 -15.42 -4.35
N THR A 231 -9.24 -16.05 -4.88
CA THR A 231 -7.86 -15.81 -4.45
C THR A 231 -7.13 -14.98 -5.49
N LEU A 232 -6.69 -13.78 -5.09
CA LEU A 232 -5.77 -12.97 -5.89
C LEU A 232 -4.34 -13.32 -5.49
N THR A 233 -3.47 -13.54 -6.47
CA THR A 233 -2.03 -13.48 -6.27
C THR A 233 -1.43 -12.37 -7.13
N LEU A 234 -0.38 -11.72 -6.64
CA LEU A 234 0.42 -10.75 -7.38
C LEU A 234 1.90 -11.07 -7.14
N LYS A 235 2.67 -11.29 -8.20
CA LYS A 235 4.10 -11.62 -8.12
C LYS A 235 4.91 -10.86 -9.14
N GLY A 236 6.05 -10.31 -8.74
CA GLY A 236 6.97 -9.68 -9.68
C GLY A 236 8.03 -8.85 -8.99
N THR A 237 8.87 -8.20 -9.78
CA THR A 237 9.93 -7.31 -9.29
C THR A 237 9.76 -5.94 -9.93
N LEU A 238 9.63 -4.94 -9.08
CA LEU A 238 9.65 -3.53 -9.46
C LEU A 238 11.05 -2.97 -9.28
N LYS A 239 11.42 -2.03 -10.15
CA LYS A 239 12.67 -1.27 -10.09
C LYS A 239 12.34 0.20 -9.85
N GLU A 240 13.14 0.86 -9.04
CA GLU A 240 13.06 2.30 -8.87
C GLU A 240 13.62 3.00 -10.12
N VAL A 241 12.86 3.95 -10.66
CA VAL A 241 13.19 4.77 -11.82
C VAL A 241 13.00 6.24 -11.43
N LYS A 242 13.74 7.16 -12.06
CA LYS A 242 13.62 8.62 -11.86
C LYS A 242 13.12 9.31 -13.12
#